data_AF-A0A2R7Y335-F1
#
_entry.id   AF-A0A2R7Y335-F1
#
_cell.length_a   1.000
_cell.length_b   1.000
_cell.length_c   1.000
_cell.angle_alpha   90.00
_cell.angle_beta   90.00
_cell.angle_gamma   90.00
#
_symmetry.space_group_name_H-M   'P 1'
#
loop_
_entity.id
_entity.type
_entity.pdbx_description
1 polymer ?
#
loop_
_entity_poly.entity_id
_entity_poly.type
_entity_poly.pdbx_seq_one_letter_code
_entity_poly.pdbx_strand_id
1 'polypeptide(L)'
;MKLSRLRWCVLLQLAKAWRFGLSVSISRVIKVFNLNSSLVYGFLRELEEDGLAERTQRGWWALSNTRRARVLAEYILESVNDGIHDYWVKHVPEVYYYIAEPPSVEWLGYPSEALVIVDERLKNGLKPPSGYRVIYTDMRGRRWRYEWSLGYSRGLPEQSIADLLSYDSSYPVEQYILSNISRVDLDEVAKKATAKGLKRLSTFLAFLRLATGKLLPTGFNYLTLLDEGVLNEKLSEYTMLIFANNVAEERRL
;
A
#
# COMPACT_ATOMS: atom_id res chain seq x y z
N MET A 1 -16.52 -7.56 -26.86
CA MET A 1 -17.49 -7.54 -25.75
C MET A 1 -16.93 -6.67 -24.63
N LYS A 2 -17.52 -5.52 -24.30
CA LYS A 2 -17.03 -4.68 -23.17
C LYS A 2 -17.47 -5.34 -21.85
N LEU A 3 -16.54 -6.02 -21.17
CA LEU A 3 -16.78 -6.56 -19.84
C LEU A 3 -17.11 -5.42 -18.87
N SER A 4 -18.11 -5.62 -18.01
CA SER A 4 -18.35 -4.68 -16.91
C SER A 4 -17.11 -4.60 -16.01
N ARG A 5 -16.85 -3.43 -15.44
CA ARG A 5 -15.72 -3.16 -14.54
C ARG A 5 -15.59 -4.20 -13.42
N LEU A 6 -16.73 -4.60 -12.82
CA LEU A 6 -16.78 -5.63 -11.78
C LEU A 6 -16.31 -6.99 -12.30
N ARG A 7 -16.88 -7.45 -13.42
CA ARG A 7 -16.52 -8.75 -14.01
C ARG A 7 -15.05 -8.79 -14.41
N TRP A 8 -14.56 -7.71 -15.03
CA TRP A 8 -13.16 -7.58 -15.39
C TRP A 8 -12.23 -7.65 -14.17
N CYS A 9 -12.52 -6.92 -13.09
CA CYS A 9 -11.72 -7.00 -11.86
C CYS A 9 -11.64 -8.42 -11.30
N VAL A 10 -12.80 -9.07 -11.12
CA VAL A 10 -12.87 -10.41 -10.54
C VAL A 10 -12.07 -11.40 -11.40
N LEU A 11 -12.30 -11.40 -12.72
CA LEU A 11 -11.58 -12.26 -13.65
C LEU A 11 -10.08 -11.98 -13.65
N LEU A 12 -9.68 -10.70 -13.67
CA LEU A 12 -8.26 -10.33 -13.67
C LEU A 12 -7.55 -10.81 -12.41
N GLN A 13 -8.16 -10.66 -11.24
CA GLN A 13 -7.55 -11.12 -9.99
C GLN A 13 -7.40 -12.64 -9.97
N LEU A 14 -8.42 -13.37 -10.42
CA LEU A 14 -8.38 -14.83 -10.50
C LEU A 14 -7.35 -15.31 -11.53
N ALA A 15 -7.28 -14.68 -12.71
CA ALA A 15 -6.33 -15.02 -13.77
C ALA A 15 -4.87 -14.75 -13.37
N LYS A 16 -4.59 -13.59 -12.76
CA LYS A 16 -3.26 -13.29 -12.24
C LYS A 16 -2.86 -14.25 -11.11
N ALA A 17 -3.78 -14.57 -10.19
CA ALA A 17 -3.50 -15.49 -9.08
C ALA A 17 -3.26 -16.93 -9.57
N TRP A 18 -3.97 -17.34 -10.61
CA TRP A 18 -3.78 -18.64 -11.26
C TRP A 18 -2.35 -18.85 -11.77
N ARG A 19 -1.68 -17.80 -12.28
CA ARG A 19 -0.25 -17.87 -12.69
C ARG A 19 0.68 -18.29 -11.55
N PHE A 20 0.30 -18.02 -10.30
CA PHE A 20 1.05 -18.38 -9.10
C PHE A 20 0.49 -19.61 -8.38
N GLY A 21 -0.54 -20.27 -8.93
CA GLY A 21 -1.23 -21.36 -8.25
C GLY A 21 -1.93 -20.94 -6.94
N LEU A 22 -2.35 -19.67 -6.86
CA LEU A 22 -2.97 -19.10 -5.66
C LEU A 22 -4.49 -18.96 -5.83
N SER A 23 -5.22 -19.11 -4.73
CA SER A 23 -6.61 -18.64 -4.62
C SER A 23 -6.65 -17.15 -4.24
N VAL A 24 -7.81 -16.53 -4.34
CA VAL A 24 -8.04 -15.10 -4.08
C VAL A 24 -9.11 -14.92 -3.02
N SER A 25 -8.84 -14.07 -2.03
CA SER A 25 -9.84 -13.65 -1.05
C SER A 25 -10.82 -12.63 -1.65
N ILE A 26 -12.08 -13.02 -1.79
CA ILE A 26 -13.10 -12.17 -2.43
C ILE A 26 -13.46 -10.96 -1.59
N SER A 27 -13.44 -11.09 -0.26
CA SER A 27 -13.60 -9.94 0.63
C SER A 27 -12.51 -8.89 0.42
N ARG A 28 -11.29 -9.32 0.07
CA ARG A 28 -10.18 -8.43 -0.27
C ARG A 28 -10.38 -7.79 -1.64
N VAL A 29 -10.79 -8.55 -2.66
CA VAL A 29 -11.16 -7.98 -3.99
C VAL A 29 -12.21 -6.88 -3.83
N ILE A 30 -13.29 -7.16 -3.09
CA ILE A 30 -14.37 -6.20 -2.83
C ILE A 30 -13.82 -4.92 -2.17
N LYS A 31 -12.96 -5.04 -1.17
CA LYS A 31 -12.38 -3.89 -0.45
C LYS A 31 -11.40 -3.08 -1.30
N VAL A 32 -10.48 -3.75 -2.00
CA VAL A 32 -9.43 -3.12 -2.80
C VAL A 32 -10.05 -2.35 -3.96
N PHE A 33 -11.02 -2.96 -4.66
CA PHE A 33 -11.66 -2.33 -5.83
C PHE A 33 -12.93 -1.54 -5.51
N ASN A 34 -13.38 -1.54 -4.25
CA ASN A 34 -14.63 -0.93 -3.80
C ASN A 34 -15.86 -1.40 -4.61
N LEU A 35 -16.05 -2.73 -4.67
CA LEU A 35 -17.11 -3.36 -5.46
C LEU A 35 -18.35 -3.70 -4.61
N ASN A 36 -19.50 -3.87 -5.26
CA ASN A 36 -20.70 -4.38 -4.59
C ASN A 36 -20.56 -5.89 -4.32
N SER A 37 -20.67 -6.29 -3.05
CA SER A 37 -20.46 -7.68 -2.62
C SER A 37 -21.46 -8.65 -3.24
N SER A 38 -22.75 -8.30 -3.28
CA SER A 38 -23.81 -9.17 -3.81
C SER A 38 -23.59 -9.46 -5.30
N LEU A 39 -23.22 -8.45 -6.08
CA LEU A 39 -22.91 -8.61 -7.51
C LEU A 39 -21.65 -9.46 -7.73
N VAL A 40 -20.61 -9.29 -6.91
CA VAL A 40 -19.39 -10.12 -6.99
C VAL A 40 -19.72 -11.60 -6.72
N TYR A 41 -20.46 -11.90 -5.64
CA TYR A 41 -20.84 -13.28 -5.33
C TYR A 41 -21.89 -13.86 -6.29
N GLY A 42 -22.72 -13.03 -6.93
CA GLY A 42 -23.57 -13.46 -8.04
C GLY A 42 -22.72 -13.92 -9.22
N PHE A 43 -21.77 -13.09 -9.65
CA PHE A 43 -20.90 -13.40 -10.78
C PHE A 43 -19.98 -14.61 -10.51
N LEU A 44 -19.47 -14.77 -9.29
CA LEU A 44 -18.68 -15.95 -8.94
C LEU A 44 -19.48 -17.26 -9.02
N ARG A 45 -20.78 -17.23 -8.70
CA ARG A 45 -21.66 -18.37 -8.88
C ARG A 45 -21.88 -18.71 -10.35
N GLU A 46 -22.04 -17.69 -11.21
CA GLU A 46 -22.09 -17.89 -12.67
C GLU A 46 -20.81 -18.61 -13.16
N LEU A 47 -19.63 -18.16 -12.71
CA LEU A 47 -18.36 -18.81 -13.08
C LEU A 47 -18.21 -20.24 -12.52
N GLU A 48 -18.77 -20.51 -11.35
CA GLU A 48 -18.81 -21.84 -10.72
C GLU A 48 -19.68 -22.80 -11.53
N GLU A 49 -20.88 -22.36 -11.90
CA GLU A 49 -21.84 -23.12 -12.74
C GLU A 49 -21.25 -23.43 -14.13
N ASP A 50 -20.47 -22.50 -14.69
CA ASP A 50 -19.77 -22.69 -15.96
C ASP A 50 -18.50 -23.56 -15.86
N GLY A 51 -18.10 -23.98 -14.65
CA GLY A 51 -16.88 -24.76 -14.40
C GLY A 51 -15.57 -23.99 -14.66
N LEU A 52 -15.62 -22.66 -14.57
CA LEU A 52 -14.49 -21.75 -14.81
C LEU A 52 -13.77 -21.38 -13.51
N ALA A 53 -14.49 -21.31 -12.39
CA ALA A 53 -13.94 -21.00 -11.08
C ALA A 53 -14.48 -21.95 -10.02
N GLU A 54 -13.73 -22.11 -8.93
CA GLU A 54 -14.10 -22.99 -7.83
C GLU A 54 -13.83 -22.34 -6.48
N ARG A 55 -14.63 -22.73 -5.49
CA ARG A 55 -14.39 -22.38 -4.09
C ARG A 55 -13.32 -23.30 -3.53
N THR A 56 -12.20 -22.71 -3.12
CA THR A 56 -11.11 -23.45 -2.49
C THR A 56 -11.33 -23.58 -0.98
N GLN A 57 -11.86 -22.53 -0.35
CA GLN A 57 -12.26 -22.49 1.06
C GLN A 57 -13.24 -21.33 1.29
N ARG A 58 -13.75 -21.17 2.51
CA ARG A 58 -14.74 -20.13 2.83
C ARG A 58 -14.25 -18.73 2.43
N GLY A 59 -14.87 -18.13 1.42
CA GLY A 59 -14.56 -16.78 0.94
C GLY A 59 -13.34 -16.68 0.02
N TRP A 60 -12.74 -17.80 -0.37
CA TRP A 60 -11.60 -17.86 -1.28
C TRP A 60 -11.93 -18.65 -2.54
N TRP A 61 -11.50 -18.12 -3.68
CA TRP A 61 -11.86 -18.60 -5.00
C TRP A 61 -10.63 -18.71 -5.89
N ALA A 62 -10.61 -19.69 -6.78
CA ALA A 62 -9.56 -19.86 -7.78
C ALA A 62 -10.19 -20.14 -9.14
N LEU A 63 -9.43 -19.94 -10.22
CA LEU A 63 -9.79 -20.53 -11.51
C LEU A 63 -9.64 -22.05 -11.43
N SER A 64 -10.61 -22.78 -11.96
CA SER A 64 -10.56 -24.24 -12.02
C SER A 64 -9.43 -24.71 -12.95
N ASN A 65 -8.91 -25.91 -12.72
CA ASN A 65 -7.86 -26.49 -13.57
C ASN A 65 -8.45 -27.14 -14.85
N THR A 66 -9.18 -26.36 -15.66
CA THR A 66 -9.78 -26.80 -16.92
C THR A 66 -9.17 -26.08 -18.12
N ARG A 67 -9.22 -26.70 -19.30
CA ARG A 67 -8.76 -26.06 -20.55
C ARG A 67 -9.49 -24.74 -20.80
N ARG A 68 -10.79 -24.69 -20.51
CA ARG A 68 -11.63 -23.48 -20.66
C ARG A 68 -11.18 -22.36 -19.74
N ALA A 69 -10.96 -22.66 -18.45
CA ALA A 69 -10.49 -21.67 -17.48
C ALA A 69 -9.10 -21.12 -17.83
N ARG A 70 -8.20 -21.97 -18.35
CA ARG A 70 -6.88 -21.54 -18.85
C ARG A 70 -6.99 -20.55 -20.02
N VAL A 71 -7.78 -20.88 -21.04
CA VAL A 71 -7.99 -20.00 -22.21
C VAL A 71 -8.58 -18.66 -21.76
N LEU A 72 -9.53 -18.68 -20.82
CA LEU A 72 -10.08 -17.46 -20.24
C LEU A 72 -9.01 -16.64 -19.49
N ALA A 73 -8.17 -17.30 -18.69
CA ALA A 73 -7.09 -16.63 -17.98
C ALA A 73 -6.15 -15.91 -18.95
N GLU A 74 -5.67 -16.60 -19.98
CA GLU A 74 -4.78 -16.06 -21.01
C GLU A 74 -5.41 -14.85 -21.71
N TYR A 75 -6.66 -14.98 -22.16
CA TYR A 75 -7.41 -13.89 -22.79
C TYR A 75 -7.53 -12.64 -21.89
N ILE A 76 -7.81 -12.83 -20.59
CA ILE A 76 -7.93 -11.71 -19.64
C ILE A 76 -6.58 -11.06 -19.38
N LEU A 77 -5.51 -11.85 -19.30
CA LEU A 77 -4.15 -11.35 -19.07
C LEU A 77 -3.60 -10.55 -20.26
N GLU A 78 -4.01 -10.87 -21.48
CA GLU A 78 -3.71 -10.09 -22.69
C GLU A 78 -4.46 -8.74 -22.72
N SER A 79 -5.55 -8.59 -21.96
CA SER A 79 -6.34 -7.36 -21.93
C SER A 79 -5.76 -6.25 -21.03
N VAL A 80 -4.66 -6.52 -20.33
CA VAL A 80 -4.04 -5.56 -19.40
C VAL A 80 -3.18 -4.57 -20.16
N ASN A 81 -3.52 -3.29 -20.05
CA ASN A 81 -2.78 -2.20 -20.68
C ASN A 81 -1.52 -1.84 -19.89
N ASP A 82 -0.55 -1.27 -20.61
CA ASP A 82 0.67 -0.70 -20.05
C ASP A 82 0.36 0.54 -19.20
N GLY A 83 1.14 0.74 -18.13
CA GLY A 83 0.96 1.90 -17.25
C GLY A 83 2.15 2.13 -16.32
N ILE A 84 1.97 3.05 -15.38
CA ILE A 84 2.92 3.23 -14.27
C ILE A 84 2.90 1.95 -13.43
N HIS A 85 4.08 1.50 -12.99
CA HIS A 85 4.24 0.23 -12.28
C HIS A 85 3.81 -1.01 -13.06
N ASP A 86 4.03 -0.99 -14.38
CA ASP A 86 3.57 -2.01 -15.33
C ASP A 86 3.89 -3.46 -14.92
N TYR A 87 5.08 -3.70 -14.36
CA TYR A 87 5.45 -5.02 -13.86
C TYR A 87 4.40 -5.56 -12.89
N TRP A 88 4.01 -4.75 -11.90
CA TRP A 88 3.05 -5.13 -10.88
C TRP A 88 1.64 -5.24 -11.45
N VAL A 89 1.24 -4.24 -12.24
CA VAL A 89 -0.10 -4.17 -12.86
C VAL A 89 -0.34 -5.32 -13.83
N LYS A 90 0.67 -5.84 -14.51
CA LYS A 90 0.49 -6.99 -15.41
C LYS A 90 0.62 -8.34 -14.71
N HIS A 91 1.54 -8.46 -13.76
CA HIS A 91 1.94 -9.78 -13.26
C HIS A 91 1.31 -10.12 -11.94
N VAL A 92 1.04 -9.16 -11.07
CA VAL A 92 0.68 -9.43 -9.66
C VAL A 92 -0.79 -9.07 -9.40
N PRO A 93 -1.57 -9.93 -8.73
CA PRO A 93 -2.93 -9.57 -8.34
C PRO A 93 -2.90 -8.39 -7.35
N GLU A 94 -3.73 -7.37 -7.60
CA GLU A 94 -3.93 -6.17 -6.78
C GLU A 94 -4.29 -6.47 -5.31
N VAL A 95 -4.79 -7.67 -5.04
CA VAL A 95 -5.09 -8.16 -3.68
C VAL A 95 -3.88 -8.70 -2.92
N TYR A 96 -2.70 -8.71 -3.55
CA TYR A 96 -1.45 -9.23 -2.98
C TYR A 96 -0.31 -8.22 -3.00
N TYR A 97 -0.54 -7.01 -3.47
CA TYR A 97 0.46 -5.95 -3.36
C TYR A 97 -0.20 -4.57 -3.27
N TYR A 98 0.58 -3.59 -2.85
CA TYR A 98 0.32 -2.18 -3.12
C TYR A 98 1.61 -1.39 -3.14
N ILE A 99 1.58 -0.25 -3.82
CA ILE A 99 2.65 0.73 -3.80
C ILE A 99 2.44 1.65 -2.59
N ALA A 100 3.49 1.81 -1.77
CA ALA A 100 3.48 2.67 -0.60
C ALA A 100 3.96 4.07 -0.97
N GLU A 101 3.00 4.95 -1.28
CA GLU A 101 3.23 6.34 -1.67
C GLU A 101 2.33 7.27 -0.86
N PRO A 102 2.84 8.44 -0.43
CA PRO A 102 1.98 9.45 0.16
C PRO A 102 1.07 10.08 -0.91
N PRO A 103 -0.07 10.68 -0.53
CA PRO A 103 -1.02 11.28 -1.46
C PRO A 103 -0.47 12.36 -2.40
N SER A 104 0.60 13.08 -2.03
CA SER A 104 1.22 14.11 -2.85
C SER A 104 2.72 13.85 -2.98
N VAL A 105 3.15 13.41 -4.17
CA VAL A 105 4.55 13.05 -4.48
C VAL A 105 5.34 14.26 -5.02
N GLU A 106 4.66 15.21 -5.66
CA GLU A 106 5.28 16.16 -6.59
C GLU A 106 6.34 17.09 -5.96
N TRP A 107 6.33 17.30 -4.64
CA TRP A 107 7.19 18.30 -3.98
C TRP A 107 8.31 17.69 -3.12
N LEU A 108 8.30 16.38 -2.88
CA LEU A 108 9.27 15.71 -1.99
C LEU A 108 10.45 15.08 -2.73
N GLY A 109 10.52 15.30 -4.05
CA GLY A 109 11.44 14.60 -4.94
C GLY A 109 10.92 13.20 -5.30
N TYR A 110 11.32 12.72 -6.47
CA TYR A 110 11.03 11.35 -6.87
C TYR A 110 12.03 10.42 -6.15
N PRO A 111 11.56 9.46 -5.34
CA PRO A 111 12.48 8.50 -4.76
C PRO A 111 13.16 7.70 -5.89
N SER A 112 14.41 7.30 -5.68
CA SER A 112 15.15 6.47 -6.64
C SER A 112 14.52 5.08 -6.81
N GLU A 113 13.76 4.62 -5.83
CA GLU A 113 13.04 3.36 -5.83
C GLU A 113 11.62 3.55 -5.29
N ALA A 114 10.63 2.92 -5.90
CA ALA A 114 9.28 2.85 -5.35
C ALA A 114 9.20 1.73 -4.29
N LEU A 115 8.65 2.04 -3.11
CA LEU A 115 8.40 1.05 -2.06
C LEU A 115 7.14 0.23 -2.40
N VAL A 116 7.29 -1.08 -2.49
CA VAL A 116 6.20 -2.01 -2.79
C VAL A 116 6.06 -3.02 -1.67
N ILE A 117 4.86 -3.11 -1.11
CA ILE A 117 4.51 -4.11 -0.11
C ILE A 117 3.83 -5.27 -0.82
N VAL A 118 4.34 -6.48 -0.61
CA VAL A 118 3.88 -7.69 -1.29
C VAL A 118 3.57 -8.78 -0.28
N ASP A 119 2.53 -9.54 -0.54
CA ASP A 119 2.17 -10.72 0.26
C ASP A 119 3.31 -11.74 0.24
N GLU A 120 3.68 -12.24 1.41
CA GLU A 120 4.79 -13.19 1.59
C GLU A 120 4.68 -14.46 0.75
N ARG A 121 3.46 -14.85 0.36
CA ARG A 121 3.19 -16.01 -0.50
C ARG A 121 3.83 -15.88 -1.89
N LEU A 122 4.14 -14.66 -2.32
CA LEU A 122 4.73 -14.37 -3.62
C LEU A 122 6.26 -14.27 -3.60
N LYS A 123 6.90 -14.42 -2.43
CA LYS A 123 8.34 -14.17 -2.22
C LYS A 123 9.27 -14.87 -3.22
N ASN A 124 8.92 -16.09 -3.64
CA ASN A 124 9.74 -16.90 -4.55
C ASN A 124 9.27 -16.86 -6.01
N GLY A 125 8.12 -16.22 -6.29
CA GLY A 125 7.48 -16.24 -7.62
C GLY A 125 7.70 -14.97 -8.44
N LEU A 126 8.27 -13.92 -7.84
CA LEU A 126 8.43 -12.61 -8.47
C LEU A 126 9.89 -12.31 -8.80
N LYS A 127 10.05 -11.54 -9.87
CA LYS A 127 11.32 -10.99 -10.38
C LYS A 127 11.09 -9.53 -10.76
N PRO A 128 10.88 -8.65 -9.77
CA PRO A 128 10.68 -7.22 -10.03
C PRO A 128 11.92 -6.62 -10.71
N PRO A 129 11.76 -5.68 -11.65
CA PRO A 129 12.89 -4.96 -12.25
C PRO A 129 13.56 -4.03 -11.21
N SER A 130 14.69 -3.43 -11.58
CA SER A 130 15.31 -2.37 -10.77
C SER A 130 14.38 -1.16 -10.60
N GLY A 131 14.61 -0.37 -9.55
CA GLY A 131 13.75 0.78 -9.20
C GLY A 131 12.59 0.43 -8.26
N TYR A 132 12.56 -0.78 -7.69
CA TYR A 132 11.59 -1.18 -6.68
C TYR A 132 12.27 -1.72 -5.43
N ARG A 133 11.89 -1.16 -4.29
CA ARG A 133 12.18 -1.75 -2.98
C ARG A 133 11.01 -2.62 -2.56
N VAL A 134 11.20 -3.94 -2.56
CA VAL A 134 10.12 -4.90 -2.31
C VAL A 134 10.20 -5.46 -0.90
N ILE A 135 9.12 -5.31 -0.15
CA ILE A 135 8.97 -5.85 1.21
C ILE A 135 7.91 -6.93 1.21
N TYR A 136 8.32 -8.16 1.53
CA TYR A 136 7.42 -9.31 1.66
C TYR A 136 6.91 -9.44 3.10
N THR A 137 5.61 -9.51 3.28
CA THR A 137 4.96 -9.49 4.61
C THR A 137 3.53 -10.03 4.56
N ASP A 138 2.91 -10.29 5.71
CA ASP A 138 1.48 -10.60 5.79
C ASP A 138 0.65 -9.35 5.45
N MET A 139 -0.36 -9.53 4.59
CA MET A 139 -1.31 -8.51 4.18
C MET A 139 -2.46 -8.30 5.17
N ARG A 140 -2.54 -9.09 6.24
CA ARG A 140 -3.54 -8.93 7.31
C ARG A 140 -3.39 -7.58 8.00
N GLY A 141 -4.51 -6.86 8.16
CA GLY A 141 -4.54 -5.54 8.82
C GLY A 141 -4.03 -4.37 7.98
N ARG A 142 -3.34 -4.65 6.86
CA ARG A 142 -2.90 -3.63 5.91
C ARG A 142 -4.08 -3.05 5.14
N ARG A 143 -3.98 -1.78 4.76
CA ARG A 143 -5.06 -1.03 4.09
C ARG A 143 -4.58 -0.36 2.81
N TRP A 144 -5.18 -0.74 1.70
CA TRP A 144 -4.88 -0.18 0.37
C TRP A 144 -6.12 -0.26 -0.52
N ARG A 145 -6.08 0.47 -1.65
CA ARG A 145 -7.14 0.47 -2.65
C ARG A 145 -6.56 0.54 -4.05
N TYR A 146 -7.28 -0.04 -5.00
CA TYR A 146 -7.03 0.17 -6.41
C TYR A 146 -7.47 1.58 -6.81
N GLU A 147 -6.52 2.35 -7.32
CA GLU A 147 -6.76 3.73 -7.72
C GLU A 147 -7.01 3.81 -9.21
N TRP A 148 -8.28 4.01 -9.57
CA TRP A 148 -8.74 3.92 -10.95
C TRP A 148 -8.19 4.98 -11.88
N SER A 149 -7.84 6.15 -11.35
CA SER A 149 -7.16 7.22 -12.09
C SER A 149 -5.71 6.88 -12.44
N LEU A 150 -5.06 6.05 -11.61
CA LEU A 150 -3.64 5.72 -11.75
C LEU A 150 -3.42 4.32 -12.36
N GLY A 151 -4.40 3.43 -12.24
CA GLY A 151 -4.35 2.09 -12.81
C GLY A 151 -3.65 1.03 -11.94
N TYR A 152 -3.32 1.34 -10.68
CA TYR A 152 -2.64 0.42 -9.76
C TYR A 152 -3.14 0.52 -8.31
N SER A 153 -2.81 -0.48 -7.50
CA SER A 153 -3.08 -0.49 -6.06
C SER A 153 -2.11 0.37 -5.26
N ARG A 154 -2.64 1.34 -4.52
CA ARG A 154 -1.88 2.23 -3.63
C ARG A 154 -2.32 2.05 -2.18
N GLY A 155 -1.34 2.07 -1.26
CA GLY A 155 -1.60 2.13 0.17
C GLY A 155 -2.50 3.31 0.53
N LEU A 156 -3.39 3.14 1.52
CA LEU A 156 -4.09 4.30 2.07
C LEU A 156 -3.07 5.24 2.75
N PRO A 157 -3.37 6.55 2.89
CA PRO A 157 -2.38 7.54 3.33
C PRO A 157 -1.60 7.13 4.58
N GLU A 158 -2.30 6.76 5.66
CA GLU A 158 -1.67 6.37 6.93
C GLU A 158 -0.88 5.04 6.81
N GLN A 159 -1.36 4.12 5.96
CA GLN A 159 -0.65 2.87 5.68
C GLN A 159 0.66 3.14 4.93
N SER A 160 0.61 3.97 3.87
CA SER A 160 1.79 4.35 3.10
C SER A 160 2.82 5.08 3.95
N ILE A 161 2.39 6.04 4.78
CA ILE A 161 3.28 6.75 5.72
C ILE A 161 3.96 5.76 6.68
N ALA A 162 3.18 4.85 7.28
CA ALA A 162 3.71 3.86 8.21
C ALA A 162 4.74 2.92 7.56
N ASP A 163 4.49 2.52 6.31
CA ASP A 163 5.39 1.65 5.55
C ASP A 163 6.68 2.38 5.15
N LEU A 164 6.58 3.63 4.69
CA LEU A 164 7.75 4.46 4.37
C LEU A 164 8.62 4.72 5.60
N LEU A 165 8.00 5.07 6.74
CA LEU A 165 8.71 5.19 8.02
C LEU A 165 9.45 3.90 8.40
N SER A 166 8.82 2.75 8.14
CA SER A 166 9.32 1.43 8.55
C SER A 166 10.45 0.90 7.67
N TYR A 167 10.36 1.11 6.35
CA TYR A 167 11.16 0.37 5.38
C TYR A 167 12.02 1.26 4.46
N ASP A 168 11.77 2.57 4.43
CA ASP A 168 12.52 3.51 3.61
C ASP A 168 13.04 4.70 4.43
N SER A 169 14.22 4.52 5.04
CA SER A 169 14.87 5.57 5.83
C SER A 169 15.32 6.78 5.01
N SER A 170 15.50 6.62 3.70
CA SER A 170 15.86 7.71 2.79
C SER A 170 14.68 8.58 2.38
N TYR A 171 13.46 8.03 2.37
CA TYR A 171 12.28 8.79 1.98
C TYR A 171 11.94 9.85 3.04
N PRO A 172 11.81 11.15 2.71
CA PRO A 172 11.59 12.24 3.67
C PRO A 172 10.11 12.33 4.11
N VAL A 173 9.55 11.22 4.60
CA VAL A 173 8.11 11.11 4.96
C VAL A 173 7.72 12.07 6.08
N GLU A 174 8.65 12.43 6.95
CA GLU A 174 8.46 13.41 8.02
C GLU A 174 8.05 14.79 7.49
N GLN A 175 8.53 15.19 6.32
CA GLN A 175 8.12 16.44 5.68
C GLN A 175 6.64 16.41 5.30
N TYR A 176 6.16 15.27 4.77
CA TYR A 176 4.73 15.10 4.47
C TYR A 176 3.90 15.20 5.75
N ILE A 177 4.36 14.54 6.82
CA ILE A 177 3.70 14.57 8.14
C ILE A 177 3.62 16.01 8.65
N LEU A 178 4.72 16.76 8.60
CA LEU A 178 4.77 18.16 9.06
C LEU A 178 3.73 19.02 8.33
N SER A 179 3.71 18.96 6.99
CA SER A 179 2.80 19.76 6.17
C SER A 179 1.33 19.37 6.30
N ASN A 180 1.04 18.16 6.81
CA ASN A 180 -0.31 17.62 6.90
C ASN A 180 -0.67 17.15 8.33
N ILE A 181 -0.01 17.70 9.35
CA ILE A 181 -0.10 17.18 10.72
C ILE A 181 -1.51 17.22 11.32
N SER A 182 -2.35 18.14 10.85
CA SER A 182 -3.75 18.26 11.25
C SER A 182 -4.70 17.35 10.47
N ARG A 183 -4.24 16.73 9.38
CA ARG A 183 -5.02 15.89 8.46
C ARG A 183 -4.67 14.41 8.57
N VAL A 184 -3.42 14.10 8.92
CA VAL A 184 -2.93 12.72 9.07
C VAL A 184 -3.32 12.19 10.46
N ASP A 185 -3.95 11.02 10.50
CA ASP A 185 -4.18 10.28 11.75
C ASP A 185 -2.88 9.60 12.20
N LEU A 186 -2.13 10.29 13.06
CA LEU A 186 -0.84 9.83 13.57
C LEU A 186 -0.96 8.58 14.46
N ASP A 187 -2.10 8.37 15.13
CA ASP A 187 -2.35 7.16 15.91
C ASP A 187 -2.51 5.95 14.99
N GLU A 188 -3.23 6.09 13.87
CA GLU A 188 -3.33 5.03 12.86
C GLU A 188 -1.99 4.75 12.18
N VAL A 189 -1.18 5.78 11.90
CA VAL A 189 0.20 5.58 11.41
C VAL A 189 1.01 4.78 12.43
N ALA A 190 0.99 5.17 13.71
CA ALA A 190 1.74 4.51 14.77
C ALA A 190 1.33 3.04 14.96
N LYS A 191 0.03 2.72 14.92
CA LYS A 191 -0.49 1.34 15.00
C LYS A 191 -0.02 0.44 13.85
N LYS A 192 0.25 1.04 12.68
CA LYS A 192 0.61 0.32 11.45
C LYS A 192 2.11 0.21 11.24
N ALA A 193 2.89 1.08 11.88
CA ALA A 193 4.33 1.09 11.76
C ALA A 193 4.95 -0.13 12.45
N THR A 194 6.08 -0.58 11.90
CA THR A 194 6.98 -1.50 12.62
C THR A 194 7.61 -0.79 13.82
N ALA A 195 8.28 -1.52 14.71
CA ALA A 195 9.03 -0.91 15.81
C ALA A 195 10.05 0.15 15.33
N LYS A 196 10.70 -0.09 14.18
CA LYS A 196 11.62 0.87 13.57
C LYS A 196 10.89 2.13 13.11
N GLY A 197 9.78 1.96 12.38
CA GLY A 197 8.98 3.09 11.90
C GLY A 197 8.36 3.89 13.05
N LEU A 198 7.93 3.21 14.12
CA LEU A 198 7.37 3.82 15.31
C LEU A 198 8.40 4.65 16.07
N LYS A 199 9.63 4.14 16.23
CA LYS A 199 10.76 4.91 16.78
C LYS A 199 11.04 6.15 15.94
N ARG A 200 11.10 5.99 14.61
CA ARG A 200 11.33 7.11 13.69
C ARG A 200 10.27 8.19 13.79
N LEU A 201 9.00 7.81 13.75
CA LEU A 201 7.88 8.72 13.96
C LEU A 201 7.98 9.42 15.32
N SER A 202 8.24 8.64 16.37
CA SER A 202 8.28 9.14 17.74
C SER A 202 9.41 10.15 17.95
N THR A 203 10.59 9.86 17.43
CA THR A 203 11.73 10.79 17.44
C THR A 203 11.40 12.08 16.71
N PHE A 204 10.78 12.00 15.52
CA PHE A 204 10.39 13.19 14.77
C PHE A 204 9.36 14.06 15.52
N LEU A 205 8.31 13.44 16.07
CA LEU A 205 7.28 14.14 16.83
C LEU A 205 7.83 14.74 18.12
N ALA A 206 8.75 14.04 18.81
CA ALA A 206 9.44 14.56 19.98
C ALA A 206 10.27 15.80 19.62
N PHE A 207 11.04 15.74 18.53
CA PHE A 207 11.83 16.86 18.03
C PHE A 207 10.92 18.06 17.67
N LEU A 208 9.83 17.82 16.93
CA LEU A 208 8.88 18.85 16.54
C LEU A 208 8.23 19.53 17.75
N ARG A 209 7.81 18.74 18.75
CA ARG A 209 7.24 19.26 20.01
C ARG A 209 8.26 20.15 20.75
N LEU A 210 9.51 19.72 20.86
CA LEU A 210 10.56 20.48 21.55
C LEU A 210 10.88 21.79 20.84
N ALA A 211 11.00 21.74 19.50
CA ALA A 211 11.33 22.91 18.71
C ALA A 211 10.20 23.95 18.69
N THR A 212 8.94 23.51 18.52
CA THR A 212 7.79 24.41 18.35
C THR A 212 7.06 24.74 19.65
N GLY A 213 7.19 23.90 20.68
CA GLY A 213 6.40 23.99 21.92
C GLY A 213 4.94 23.58 21.77
N LYS A 214 4.47 23.23 20.56
CA LYS A 214 3.07 22.89 20.31
C LYS A 214 2.76 21.45 20.70
N LEU A 215 1.57 21.25 21.27
CA LEU A 215 1.03 19.90 21.50
C LEU A 215 0.60 19.31 20.16
N LEU A 216 1.01 18.06 19.92
CA LEU A 216 0.69 17.33 18.69
C LEU A 216 -0.56 16.46 18.92
N PRO A 217 -1.46 16.36 17.94
CA PRO A 217 -2.73 15.64 18.09
C PRO A 217 -2.52 14.12 18.00
N THR A 218 -1.96 13.51 19.05
CA THR A 218 -1.69 12.06 19.13
C THR A 218 -2.12 11.50 20.47
N GLY A 219 -2.76 10.34 20.48
CA GLY A 219 -3.10 9.58 21.69
C GLY A 219 -1.95 8.74 22.26
N PHE A 220 -0.95 8.38 21.45
CA PHE A 220 0.21 7.62 21.92
C PHE A 220 1.34 8.50 22.51
N ASN A 221 2.10 7.93 23.45
CA ASN A 221 3.22 8.62 24.10
C ASN A 221 4.51 8.50 23.28
N TYR A 222 4.71 9.40 22.32
CA TYR A 222 5.92 9.42 21.48
C TYR A 222 7.20 9.76 22.26
N LEU A 223 7.13 10.49 23.39
CA LEU A 223 8.33 10.83 24.16
C LEU A 223 8.99 9.60 24.79
N THR A 224 8.21 8.58 25.14
CA THR A 224 8.77 7.32 25.68
C THR A 224 9.38 6.40 24.63
N LEU A 225 9.19 6.71 23.35
CA LEU A 225 9.60 5.89 22.21
C LEU A 225 10.67 6.56 21.36
N LEU A 226 11.21 7.70 21.82
CA LEU A 226 12.30 8.38 21.15
C LEU A 226 13.53 7.47 21.05
N ASP A 227 14.23 7.58 19.95
CA ASP A 227 15.45 6.83 19.67
C ASP A 227 16.58 7.81 19.32
N GLU A 228 17.63 7.80 20.14
CA GLU A 228 18.80 8.69 20.00
C GLU A 228 19.56 8.42 18.70
N GLY A 229 19.65 7.16 18.26
CA GLY A 229 20.30 6.80 17.01
C GLY A 229 19.60 7.44 15.81
N VAL A 230 18.26 7.36 15.78
CA VAL A 230 17.47 8.04 14.74
C VAL A 230 17.65 9.56 14.80
N LEU A 231 17.68 10.14 16.01
CA LEU A 231 17.88 11.59 16.14
C LEU A 231 19.22 12.01 15.58
N ASN A 232 20.31 11.31 15.93
CA ASN A 232 21.64 11.63 15.45
C ASN A 232 21.77 11.49 13.92
N GLU A 233 21.13 10.49 13.34
CA GLU A 233 21.08 10.30 11.88
C GLU A 233 20.31 11.44 11.17
N LYS A 234 19.19 11.88 11.76
CA LYS A 234 18.23 12.77 11.11
C LYS A 234 18.25 14.22 11.61
N LEU A 235 19.13 14.57 12.56
CA LEU A 235 19.14 15.87 13.21
C LEU A 235 19.24 17.03 12.22
N SER A 236 20.15 16.92 11.24
CA SER A 236 20.35 17.93 10.20
C SER A 236 19.10 18.09 9.33
N GLU A 237 18.49 16.98 8.90
CA GLU A 237 17.25 16.98 8.12
C GLU A 237 16.11 17.63 8.91
N TYR A 238 15.90 17.23 10.17
CA TYR A 238 14.82 17.77 11.01
C TYR A 238 15.02 19.25 11.32
N THR A 239 16.26 19.67 11.57
CA THR A 239 16.60 21.08 11.79
C THR A 239 16.26 21.89 10.54
N MET A 240 16.70 21.46 9.36
CA MET A 240 16.36 22.14 8.11
C MET A 240 14.84 22.20 7.90
N LEU A 241 14.11 21.10 8.13
CA LEU A 241 12.66 21.07 7.97
C LEU A 241 11.94 22.09 8.86
N ILE A 242 12.38 22.30 10.10
CA ILE A 242 11.71 23.24 11.02
C ILE A 242 12.10 24.69 10.74
N PHE A 243 13.39 24.96 10.49
CA PHE A 243 13.88 26.32 10.29
C PHE A 243 13.56 26.86 8.89
N ALA A 244 13.64 26.04 7.83
CA ALA A 244 13.35 26.49 6.47
C ALA A 244 11.86 26.75 6.23
N ASN A 245 10.97 26.18 7.06
CA ASN A 245 9.52 26.41 6.97
C ASN A 245 9.02 27.49 7.95
N ASN A 246 9.89 28.31 8.54
CA ASN A 246 9.58 29.34 9.55
C ASN A 246 8.78 28.84 10.79
N VAL A 247 8.73 27.53 11.02
CA VAL A 247 7.94 26.93 12.12
C VAL A 247 8.54 27.29 13.49
N ALA A 248 9.86 27.52 13.54
CA ALA A 248 10.55 28.01 14.74
C ALA A 248 10.18 29.46 15.13
N GLU A 249 9.67 30.28 14.20
CA GLU A 249 9.32 31.68 14.45
C GLU A 249 7.93 31.84 15.09
N GLU A 250 7.09 30.81 15.06
CA GLU A 250 5.79 30.80 15.76
C GLU A 250 5.93 30.87 17.29
N ARG A 251 7.15 30.76 17.84
CA ARG A 251 7.45 31.05 19.26
C ARG A 251 7.32 32.52 19.66
N ARG A 252 7.13 33.45 18.71
CA ARG A 252 7.17 34.91 18.95
C ARG A 252 5.81 35.62 18.97
N LEU A 253 4.70 34.91 19.08
CA LEU A 253 3.38 35.51 19.33
C LEU A 253 2.72 34.91 20.58
#